data_AF-A0A382S319-F1
#
_entry.id   AF-A0A382S319-F1
#
_cell.length_a   1.000
_cell.length_b   1.000
_cell.length_c   1.000
_cell.angle_alpha   90.00
_cell.angle_beta   90.00
_cell.angle_gamma   90.00
#
_symmetry.space_group_name_H-M   'P 1'
#
loop_
_entity.id
_entity.type
_entity.pdbx_description
1 polymer ?
#
loop_
_entity_poly.entity_id
_entity_poly.type
_entity_poly.pdbx_seq_one_letter_code
_entity_poly.pdbx_strand_id
1 'polypeptide(L)' 'MSQRTLLDGLNVDSLLYETVNNQFIPGTGIEVDSFWSSF' A
#
# COMPACT_ATOMS: atom_id res chain seq x y z
N MET A 1 19.00 2.44 0.62
CA MET A 1 18.20 3.29 1.50
C MET A 1 16.76 2.83 1.35
N SER A 2 16.15 2.23 2.38
CA SER A 2 14.73 1.85 2.30
C SER A 2 13.89 3.10 2.42
N GLN A 3 13.32 3.55 1.30
CA GLN A 3 12.32 4.63 1.34
C GLN A 3 11.03 4.02 1.90
N ARG A 4 10.42 4.71 2.86
CA ARG A 4 9.20 4.25 3.52
C ARG A 4 8.13 5.31 3.39
N THR A 5 6.90 4.84 3.18
CA THR A 5 5.69 5.65 3.07
C THR A 5 4.91 5.50 4.37
N LEU A 6 4.53 6.63 4.96
CA LEU A 6 3.67 6.66 6.13
C LEU A 6 2.21 6.60 5.68
N LEU A 7 1.47 5.57 6.10
CA LEU A 7 0.07 5.33 5.74
C LEU A 7 -0.68 4.96 7.01
N ASP A 8 -1.61 5.81 7.46
CA ASP A 8 -2.40 5.58 8.68
C ASP A 8 -1.59 5.11 9.91
N GLY A 9 -0.37 5.64 10.07
CA GLY A 9 0.53 5.30 11.18
C GLY A 9 1.42 4.07 10.93
N LEU A 10 1.22 3.36 9.82
CA LEU A 10 2.12 2.32 9.34
C LEU A 10 3.27 2.93 8.53
N ASN A 11 4.48 2.42 8.76
CA ASN A 11 5.64 2.73 7.94
C ASN A 11 5.89 1.57 6.98
N VAL A 12 5.36 1.68 5.77
CA VAL A 12 5.43 0.65 4.73
C VAL A 12 6.60 0.93 3.81
N ASP A 13 7.33 -0.10 3.37
CA ASP A 13 8.37 0.07 2.37
C ASP A 13 7.79 0.56 1.03
N SER A 14 8.41 1.56 0.41
CA SER A 14 7.91 2.18 -0.82
C SER A 14 7.81 1.18 -1.97
N LEU A 15 8.73 0.22 -2.07
CA LEU A 15 8.66 -0.81 -3.10
C LEU A 15 7.44 -1.71 -2.89
N LEU A 16 7.16 -2.08 -1.63
CA LEU A 16 5.99 -2.89 -1.29
C LEU A 16 4.70 -2.13 -1.60
N TYR A 17 4.61 -0.86 -1.18
CA TYR A 17 3.45 -0.02 -1.43
C TYR A 17 3.15 0.10 -2.93
N GLU A 18 4.15 0.42 -3.74
CA GLU A 18 4.01 0.49 -5.20
C GLU A 18 3.62 -0.86 -5.82
N THR A 19 4.23 -1.94 -5.36
CA THR A 19 3.96 -3.28 -5.87
C THR A 19 2.51 -3.68 -5.60
N VAL A 20 2.03 -3.47 -4.37
CA VAL A 20 0.65 -3.79 -3.98
C VAL A 20 -0.34 -2.96 -4.78
N ASN A 21 -0.13 -1.64 -4.85
CA ASN A 21 -1.07 -0.74 -5.51
C ASN A 21 -1.10 -0.88 -7.03
N ASN A 22 0.01 -1.27 -7.66
CA ASN A 22 0.10 -1.38 -9.12
C ASN A 22 -0.10 -2.79 -9.66
N GLN A 23 0.15 -3.84 -8.87
CA GLN A 23 0.06 -5.23 -9.34
C GLN A 23 -1.03 -6.05 -8.66
N PHE A 24 -1.30 -5.80 -7.37
CA PHE A 24 -2.18 -6.69 -6.58
C PHE A 24 -3.58 -6.12 -6.37
N ILE A 25 -3.71 -4.83 -6.08
CA ILE A 25 -5.02 -4.19 -5.88
C ILE A 25 -5.81 -4.07 -7.20
N PRO A 26 -5.21 -3.68 -8.35
CA PRO A 26 -5.96 -3.55 -9.59
C PRO A 26 -6.63 -4.86 -9.99
N GLY A 27 -7.95 -4.80 -10.25
CA GLY A 27 -8.76 -5.98 -10.62
C GLY A 27 -9.40 -6.72 -9.45
N THR A 28 -9.12 -6.35 -8.20
CA THR A 28 -9.78 -6.93 -7.02
C THR A 28 -11.08 -6.23 -6.64
N GLY A 29 -11.28 -4.99 -7.10
CA GLY A 29 -12.41 -4.14 -6.71
C GLY A 29 -12.26 -3.50 -5.33
N ILE A 30 -11.11 -3.65 -4.68
CA ILE A 30 -10.78 -3.02 -3.39
C ILE A 30 -10.16 -1.65 -3.65
N GLU A 31 -10.56 -0.64 -2.87
CA GLU A 31 -9.91 0.67 -2.88
C GLU A 31 -8.59 0.63 -2.10
N VAL A 32 -7.56 1.27 -2.64
CA VAL A 32 -6.21 1.32 -2.06
C VAL A 32 -6.24 1.80 -0.61
N ASP A 33 -6.93 2.92 -0.36
CA ASP A 33 -7.02 3.50 0.98
C ASP A 33 -7.75 2.55 1.95
N SER A 34 -8.83 1.90 1.50
CA SER A 34 -9.55 0.91 2.32
C SER A 34 -8.71 -0.32 2.66
N PHE A 35 -7.83 -0.75 1.74
CA PHE A 35 -6.90 -1.85 1.99
C PHE A 35 -5.90 -1.48 3.08
N TRP A 36 -5.27 -0.31 2.98
CA TRP A 36 -4.24 0.12 3.92
C TRP A 36 -4.81 0.58 5.28
N SER A 37 -6.02 1.15 5.31
CA SER A 37 -6.69 1.58 6.54
C SER A 37 -7.23 0.42 7.39
N SER A 38 -7.22 -0.81 6.86
CA SER A 38 -7.67 -2.01 7.57
C SER A 38 -6.61 -2.63 8.48
N PHE A 39 -5.37 -2.13 8.44
CA PHE A 39 -4.23 -2.60 9.23
C PHE A 39 -3.88 -1.62 10.35
#